data_AF-A0A7W0GDH4-F1
#
_entry.id   AF-A0A7W0GDH4-F1
#
_cell.length_a   1.000
_cell.length_b   1.000
_cell.length_c   1.000
_cell.angle_alpha   90.00
_cell.angle_beta   90.00
_cell.angle_gamma   90.00
#
_symmetry.space_group_name_H-M   'P 1'
#
loop_
_entity.id
_entity.type
_entity.pdbx_description
1 polymer ?
#
loop_
_entity_poly.entity_id
_entity_poly.type
_entity_poly.pdbx_seq_one_letter_code
_entity_poly.pdbx_strand_id
1 'polypeptide(L)'
;MRGSVVKRGKSWSVVVDTGNDPLTGRRRQRWHGGHRTKRDAEAALAEIVGSVNRGAYVPKSRQTLAEFTADWLAAIEPTLRPATHYSYARNLRLHVLPYLGSTPLAGIDAGALNGLYAALLADGRKDSEGGGLAPR
;
A
#
# COMPACT_ATOMS: atom_id res chain seq x y z
N MET A 1 7.78 10.19 -18.48
CA MET A 1 8.66 10.06 -17.28
C MET A 1 10.01 9.51 -17.72
N ARG A 2 11.14 9.93 -17.11
CA ARG A 2 12.50 9.42 -17.44
C ARG A 2 12.95 8.39 -16.40
N GLY A 3 13.56 7.30 -16.85
CA GLY A 3 14.25 6.35 -16.00
C GLY A 3 15.61 5.96 -16.58
N SER A 4 16.48 5.37 -15.76
CA SER A 4 17.82 4.96 -16.16
C SER A 4 18.16 3.57 -15.63
N VAL A 5 19.03 2.85 -16.33
CA VAL A 5 19.58 1.57 -15.89
C VAL A 5 20.97 1.80 -15.33
N VAL A 6 21.21 1.36 -14.09
CA VAL A 6 22.47 1.55 -13.37
C VAL A 6 23.02 0.20 -12.94
N LYS A 7 24.32 -0.03 -13.14
CA LYS A 7 25.00 -1.25 -12.66
C LYS A 7 25.32 -1.10 -11.16
N ARG A 8 24.92 -2.08 -10.35
CA ARG A 8 25.14 -2.18 -8.90
C ARG A 8 25.84 -3.50 -8.57
N GLY A 9 27.17 -3.46 -8.52
CA GLY A 9 28.00 -4.66 -8.29
C GLY A 9 27.79 -5.72 -9.37
N LYS A 10 27.27 -6.88 -8.96
CA LYS A 10 26.95 -8.02 -9.85
C LYS A 10 25.56 -7.94 -10.50
N SER A 11 24.76 -6.93 -10.18
CA SER A 11 23.37 -6.80 -10.64
C SER A 11 23.12 -5.45 -11.32
N TRP A 12 22.00 -5.34 -12.03
CA TRP A 12 21.51 -4.13 -12.65
C TRP A 12 20.26 -3.63 -11.92
N SER A 13 20.07 -2.32 -11.89
CA SER A 13 18.92 -1.67 -11.26
C SER A 13 18.32 -0.60 -12.17
N VAL A 14 16.99 -0.54 -12.21
CA VAL A 14 16.23 0.50 -12.89
C VAL A 14 15.90 1.60 -11.90
N VAL A 15 16.24 2.84 -12.23
CA VAL A 15 15.90 4.04 -11.46
C VAL A 15 14.80 4.79 -12.18
N VAL A 16 13.68 5.03 -11.52
CA VAL A 16 12.52 5.71 -12.09
C VAL A 16 12.19 6.92 -11.24
N ASP A 17 12.02 8.06 -11.91
CA ASP A 17 11.67 9.32 -11.26
C ASP A 17 10.16 9.41 -11.01
N THR A 18 9.74 9.29 -9.76
CA THR A 18 8.32 9.32 -9.39
C THR A 18 7.77 10.72 -9.14
N GLY A 19 8.47 11.77 -9.57
CA GLY A 19 8.08 13.17 -9.39
C GLY A 19 8.68 13.77 -8.12
N ASN A 20 8.14 14.92 -7.71
CA ASN A 20 8.65 15.66 -6.56
C ASN A 20 7.83 15.38 -5.30
N ASP A 21 8.49 15.39 -4.16
CA ASP A 21 7.85 15.40 -2.86
C ASP A 21 7.00 16.67 -2.70
N PRO A 22 5.68 16.56 -2.44
CA PRO A 22 4.82 17.74 -2.32
C PRO A 22 5.11 18.59 -1.08
N LEU A 23 5.76 18.03 -0.04
CA LEU A 23 6.11 18.75 1.18
C LEU A 23 7.51 19.36 1.13
N THR A 24 8.47 18.66 0.49
CA THR A 24 9.88 19.08 0.50
C THR A 24 10.39 19.58 -0.85
N GLY A 25 9.61 19.44 -1.92
CA GLY A 25 9.99 19.78 -3.30
C GLY A 25 11.09 18.89 -3.88
N ARG A 26 11.65 17.95 -3.11
CA ARG A 26 12.78 17.10 -3.52
C ARG A 26 12.34 16.04 -4.51
N ARG A 27 13.22 15.76 -5.48
CA ARG A 27 13.03 14.67 -6.45
C ARG A 27 12.93 13.32 -5.75
N ARG A 28 11.85 12.56 -5.99
CA ARG A 28 11.64 11.22 -5.45
C ARG A 28 11.96 10.18 -6.52
N GLN A 29 13.01 9.40 -6.29
CA GLN A 29 13.39 8.29 -7.18
C GLN A 29 13.04 6.94 -6.54
N ARG A 30 12.61 5.99 -7.37
CA ARG A 30 12.44 4.59 -6.98
C ARG A 30 13.46 3.72 -7.71
N TRP A 31 14.07 2.80 -6.96
CA TRP A 31 15.05 1.86 -7.46
C TRP A 31 14.42 0.46 -7.51
N HIS A 32 14.50 -0.18 -8.67
CA HIS A 32 14.10 -1.56 -8.90
C HIS A 32 15.37 -2.35 -9.23
N GLY A 33 15.90 -3.08 -8.25
CA GLY A 33 17.14 -3.86 -8.40
C GLY A 33 16.90 -5.34 -8.64
N GLY A 34 17.99 -6.10 -8.78
CA GLY A 34 17.94 -7.58 -8.84
C GLY A 34 18.01 -8.17 -10.25
N HIS A 35 18.18 -7.35 -11.29
CA HIS A 35 18.32 -7.84 -12.66
C HIS A 35 19.72 -8.42 -12.89
N ARG A 36 19.79 -9.63 -13.45
CA ARG A 36 21.06 -10.33 -13.70
C ARG A 36 21.80 -9.73 -14.89
N THR A 37 21.09 -9.31 -15.93
CA THR A 37 21.68 -8.72 -17.13
C THR A 37 21.19 -7.29 -17.36
N LYS A 38 21.96 -6.53 -18.15
CA LYS A 38 21.57 -5.18 -18.56
C LYS A 38 20.27 -5.19 -19.37
N ARG A 39 20.13 -6.20 -20.24
CA ARG A 39 18.96 -6.38 -21.10
C ARG A 39 17.69 -6.61 -20.28
N ASP A 40 17.76 -7.40 -19.20
CA ASP A 40 16.62 -7.60 -18.30
C ASP A 40 16.20 -6.31 -17.61
N ALA A 41 17.18 -5.49 -17.21
CA ALA A 41 16.90 -4.18 -16.60
C ALA A 41 16.34 -3.18 -17.63
N GLU A 42 16.81 -3.19 -18.88
CA GLU A 42 16.27 -2.36 -19.96
C GLU A 42 14.83 -2.74 -20.32
N ALA A 43 14.51 -4.04 -20.36
CA ALA A 43 13.14 -4.53 -20.54
C ALA A 43 12.23 -4.08 -19.40
N ALA A 44 12.66 -4.26 -18.15
CA ALA A 44 11.92 -3.79 -16.98
C ALA A 44 11.73 -2.27 -16.97
N LEU A 45 12.73 -1.49 -17.41
CA LEU A 45 12.60 -0.05 -17.57
C LEU A 45 11.51 0.32 -18.59
N ALA A 46 11.48 -0.37 -19.74
CA ALA A 46 10.47 -0.12 -20.77
C ALA A 46 9.05 -0.43 -20.26
N GLU A 47 8.87 -1.52 -19.54
CA GLU A 47 7.59 -1.86 -18.90
C GLU A 47 7.16 -0.82 -17.87
N ILE A 48 8.07 -0.43 -16.96
CA ILE A 48 7.77 0.54 -15.92
C ILE A 48 7.43 1.90 -16.54
N VAL A 49 8.24 2.41 -17.48
CA VAL A 49 7.95 3.67 -18.17
C VAL A 49 6.62 3.60 -18.93
N GLY A 50 6.32 2.47 -19.58
CA GLY A 50 5.04 2.22 -20.23
C GLY A 50 3.87 2.26 -19.26
N SER A 51 3.99 1.62 -18.09
CA SER A 51 2.96 1.62 -17.05
C SER A 51 2.71 3.01 -16.48
N VAL A 52 3.76 3.81 -16.32
CA VAL A 52 3.66 5.21 -15.87
C VAL A 52 2.90 6.04 -16.90
N ASN A 53 3.29 5.95 -18.17
CA ASN A 53 2.70 6.76 -19.22
C ASN A 53 1.20 6.46 -19.38
N ARG A 54 0.77 5.23 -19.05
CA ARG A 54 -0.64 4.82 -19.02
C ARG A 54 -1.37 5.19 -17.71
N GLY A 55 -0.72 5.87 -16.77
CA GLY A 55 -1.28 6.16 -15.44
C GLY A 55 -1.48 4.93 -14.56
N ALA A 56 -0.98 3.76 -14.96
CA ALA A 56 -1.16 2.48 -14.26
C ALA A 56 0.01 2.15 -13.31
N TYR A 57 1.05 2.98 -13.26
CA TYR A 57 2.16 2.77 -12.35
C TYR A 57 1.80 3.22 -10.94
N VAL A 58 1.34 2.26 -10.14
CA VAL A 58 1.30 2.40 -8.68
C VAL A 58 2.63 1.85 -8.17
N PRO A 59 3.53 2.69 -7.62
CA PRO A 59 4.70 2.19 -6.94
C PRO A 59 4.23 1.18 -5.89
N LYS A 60 4.78 -0.04 -5.89
CA LYS A 60 4.51 -1.00 -4.80
C LYS A 60 5.00 -0.37 -3.51
N SER A 61 4.10 0.29 -2.79
CA SER A 61 4.40 0.85 -1.49
C SER A 61 4.74 -0.31 -0.58
N ARG A 62 5.91 -0.25 0.06
CA ARG A 62 6.23 -1.16 1.17
C ARG A 62 5.40 -0.84 2.41
N GLN A 63 4.73 0.33 2.42
CA GLN A 63 3.85 0.71 3.51
C GLN A 63 2.72 -0.30 3.62
N THR A 64 2.63 -0.90 4.79
CA THR A 64 1.56 -1.80 5.18
C THR A 64 0.27 -1.02 5.46
N LEU A 65 -0.86 -1.72 5.48
CA LEU A 65 -2.14 -1.10 5.86
C LEU A 65 -2.08 -0.52 7.28
N ALA A 66 -1.40 -1.21 8.21
CA ALA A 66 -1.26 -0.74 9.59
C ALA A 66 -0.52 0.60 9.66
N GLU A 67 0.62 0.71 8.98
CA GLU A 67 1.39 1.96 8.93
C GLU A 67 0.58 3.08 8.27
N PHE A 68 -0.07 2.80 7.13
CA PHE A 68 -0.91 3.78 6.44
C PHE A 68 -2.05 4.29 7.31
N THR A 69 -2.78 3.40 7.96
CA THR A 69 -3.95 3.77 8.77
C THR A 69 -3.56 4.51 10.04
N ALA A 70 -2.38 4.24 10.61
CA ALA A 70 -1.86 5.03 11.73
C ALA A 70 -1.58 6.49 11.32
N ASP A 71 -0.85 6.68 10.21
CA ASP A 71 -0.57 8.02 9.66
C ASP A 71 -1.87 8.76 9.30
N TRP A 72 -2.79 8.06 8.64
CA TRP A 72 -4.08 8.61 8.21
C TRP A 72 -4.97 9.00 9.40
N LEU A 73 -5.09 8.16 10.42
CA LEU A 73 -5.90 8.46 11.61
C LEU A 73 -5.38 9.69 12.35
N ALA A 74 -4.05 9.85 12.48
CA ALA A 74 -3.46 11.03 13.11
C ALA A 74 -3.71 12.30 12.27
N ALA A 75 -3.62 12.20 10.95
CA ALA A 75 -3.81 13.34 10.05
C ALA A 75 -5.27 13.85 10.03
N ILE A 76 -6.26 12.97 10.13
CA ILE A 76 -7.68 13.34 10.04
C ILE A 76 -8.31 13.70 11.40
N GLU A 77 -7.67 13.35 12.52
CA GLU A 77 -8.16 13.63 13.87
C GLU A 77 -8.65 15.07 14.07
N PRO A 78 -7.91 16.14 13.71
CA PRO A 78 -8.37 17.51 13.91
C PRO A 78 -9.58 17.90 13.05
N THR A 79 -9.91 17.11 12.03
CA THR A 79 -11.00 17.40 11.08
C THR A 79 -12.31 16.70 11.46
N LEU A 80 -12.28 15.74 12.38
CA LEU A 80 -13.40 14.89 12.72
C LEU A 80 -13.96 15.18 14.11
N ARG A 81 -15.25 14.87 14.30
CA ARG A 81 -15.82 14.78 15.65
C ARG A 81 -15.13 13.63 16.40
N PRO A 82 -14.86 13.78 17.72
CA PRO A 82 -14.18 12.74 18.50
C PRO A 82 -14.83 11.36 18.40
N ALA A 83 -16.17 11.30 18.40
CA ALA A 83 -16.90 10.04 18.28
C ALA A 83 -16.69 9.34 16.91
N THR A 84 -16.56 10.11 15.83
CA THR A 84 -16.30 9.57 14.49
C THR A 84 -14.89 9.00 14.40
N HIS A 85 -13.89 9.76 14.89
CA HIS A 85 -12.51 9.29 14.93
C HIS A 85 -12.36 8.03 15.79
N TYR A 86 -12.97 8.01 16.97
CA TYR A 86 -13.02 6.84 17.84
C TYR A 86 -13.63 5.62 17.13
N SER A 87 -14.74 5.80 16.42
CA SER A 87 -15.39 4.73 15.66
C SER A 87 -14.49 4.17 14.56
N TYR A 88 -13.81 5.05 13.82
CA TYR A 88 -12.87 4.64 12.77
C TYR A 88 -11.69 3.85 13.34
N ALA A 89 -11.04 4.38 14.39
CA ALA A 89 -9.93 3.72 15.06
C ALA A 89 -10.35 2.36 15.63
N ARG A 90 -11.55 2.28 16.25
CA ARG A 90 -12.10 1.04 16.79
C ARG A 90 -12.35 0.00 15.69
N ASN A 91 -12.98 0.38 14.58
CA ASN A 91 -13.26 -0.54 13.48
C ASN A 91 -11.97 -1.07 12.83
N LEU A 92 -11.00 -0.19 12.62
CA LEU A 92 -9.68 -0.58 12.11
C LEU A 92 -9.01 -1.58 13.05
N ARG A 93 -8.92 -1.26 14.34
CA ARG A 93 -8.26 -2.10 15.35
C ARG A 93 -8.92 -3.46 15.53
N LEU A 94 -10.24 -3.51 15.54
CA LEU A 94 -10.98 -4.73 15.86
C LEU A 94 -11.26 -5.62 14.65
N HIS A 95 -11.44 -5.03 13.47
CA HIS A 95 -12.00 -5.74 12.33
C HIS A 95 -11.08 -5.77 11.11
N VAL A 96 -10.17 -4.80 10.93
CA VAL A 96 -9.37 -4.72 9.69
C VAL A 96 -7.92 -5.13 9.93
N LEU A 97 -7.25 -4.47 10.88
CA LEU A 97 -5.83 -4.64 11.13
C LEU A 97 -5.42 -6.05 11.59
N PRO A 98 -6.23 -6.81 12.34
CA PRO A 98 -5.89 -8.20 12.68
C PRO A 98 -5.71 -9.11 11.46
N TYR A 99 -6.37 -8.78 10.35
CA TYR A 99 -6.38 -9.62 9.14
C TYR A 99 -5.47 -9.06 8.04
N LEU A 100 -5.55 -7.75 7.79
CA LEU A 100 -4.87 -7.11 6.66
C LEU A 100 -3.76 -6.15 7.09
N GLY A 101 -3.53 -5.96 8.39
CA GLY A 101 -2.61 -4.95 8.92
C GLY A 101 -1.18 -5.09 8.39
N SER A 102 -0.66 -6.31 8.30
CA SER A 102 0.68 -6.60 7.78
C SER A 102 0.76 -6.64 6.24
N THR A 103 -0.37 -6.52 5.55
CA THR A 103 -0.41 -6.58 4.08
C THR A 103 0.05 -5.23 3.51
N PRO A 104 0.99 -5.20 2.55
CA PRO A 104 1.34 -3.98 1.83
C PRO A 104 0.08 -3.37 1.20
N LEU A 105 -0.09 -2.05 1.27
CA LEU A 105 -1.28 -1.38 0.75
C LEU A 105 -1.52 -1.69 -0.74
N ALA A 106 -0.44 -1.80 -1.51
CA ALA A 106 -0.47 -2.16 -2.93
C ALA A 106 -0.84 -3.63 -3.20
N GLY A 107 -0.88 -4.48 -2.17
CA GLY A 107 -1.26 -5.88 -2.23
C GLY A 107 -2.67 -6.16 -1.72
N ILE A 108 -3.44 -5.13 -1.35
CA ILE A 108 -4.85 -5.29 -1.01
C ILE A 108 -5.66 -5.31 -2.31
N ASP A 109 -6.25 -6.46 -2.61
CA ASP A 109 -7.10 -6.67 -3.77
C ASP A 109 -8.50 -7.17 -3.36
N ALA A 110 -9.34 -7.46 -4.35
CA ALA A 110 -10.69 -7.95 -4.11
C ALA A 110 -10.71 -9.29 -3.35
N GLY A 111 -9.70 -10.15 -3.54
CA GLY A 111 -9.58 -11.43 -2.84
C GLY A 111 -9.33 -11.22 -1.35
N ALA A 112 -8.38 -10.34 -1.02
CA ALA A 112 -8.09 -9.96 0.36
C ALA A 112 -9.32 -9.36 1.07
N LEU A 113 -10.09 -8.51 0.38
CA LEU A 113 -11.31 -7.92 0.92
C LEU A 113 -12.43 -8.95 1.12
N ASN A 114 -12.64 -9.84 0.14
CA ASN A 114 -13.63 -10.92 0.27
C ASN A 114 -13.28 -11.87 1.41
N GLY A 115 -12.00 -12.22 1.58
CA GLY A 115 -11.52 -13.03 2.70
C GLY A 115 -11.77 -12.35 4.05
N LEU A 116 -11.52 -11.05 4.14
CA LEU A 116 -11.85 -10.26 5.32
C LEU A 116 -13.36 -10.30 5.62
N TYR A 117 -14.22 -10.05 4.63
CA TYR A 117 -15.67 -10.08 4.85
C TYR A 117 -16.17 -11.46 5.29
N ALA A 118 -15.65 -12.54 4.70
CA ALA A 118 -15.98 -13.90 5.12
C ALA A 118 -15.57 -14.15 6.59
N ALA A 119 -14.37 -13.69 6.99
CA ALA A 119 -13.91 -13.81 8.37
C ALA A 119 -14.79 -13.01 9.35
N LEU A 120 -15.21 -11.80 8.97
CA LEU A 120 -16.10 -10.98 9.79
C LEU A 120 -17.53 -11.54 9.88
N LEU A 121 -18.01 -12.21 8.82
CA LEU A 121 -19.29 -12.92 8.85
C LEU A 121 -19.24 -14.16 9.75
N ALA A 122 -18.06 -14.77 9.95
CA ALA A 122 -17.89 -15.93 10.81
C ALA A 122 -17.64 -15.56 12.29
N ASP A 123 -16.72 -14.60 12.54
CA ASP A 123 -16.25 -14.23 13.89
C ASP A 123 -15.94 -12.71 14.01
N GLY A 124 -16.75 -11.87 13.37
CA GLY A 124 -16.55 -10.43 13.38
C GLY A 124 -16.99 -9.74 14.67
N ARG A 125 -17.89 -10.33 15.47
CA ARG A 125 -18.32 -9.76 16.75
C ARG A 125 -17.17 -9.76 17.75
N LYS A 126 -17.10 -8.69 18.52
CA LYS A 126 -16.12 -8.50 19.59
C LYS A 126 -16.81 -8.09 20.91
N ASP A 127 -18.06 -8.52 21.06
CA ASP A 127 -18.83 -8.48 22.29
C ASP A 127 -18.74 -9.84 23.02
N SER A 128 -19.40 -9.97 24.17
CA SER A 128 -19.39 -11.18 24.99
C SER A 128 -20.15 -12.37 24.37
N GLU A 129 -20.97 -12.13 23.34
CA GLU A 129 -21.78 -13.17 22.71
C GLU A 129 -21.01 -13.90 21.59
N GLY A 130 -20.01 -13.23 20.98
CA GLY A 130 -19.17 -13.79 19.93
C GLY A 130 -19.90 -14.02 18.60
N GLY A 131 -19.20 -14.59 17.61
CA GLY A 131 -19.77 -14.95 16.30
C GLY A 131 -19.71 -13.86 15.23
N GLY A 132 -20.49 -14.03 14.17
CA GLY A 132 -20.46 -13.17 12.98
C GLY A 132 -21.06 -11.78 13.14
N LEU A 133 -20.50 -10.79 12.43
CA LEU A 133 -21.22 -9.53 12.17
C LEU A 133 -22.36 -9.78 11.17
N ALA A 134 -23.49 -9.10 11.36
CA ALA A 134 -24.59 -9.18 10.42
C ALA A 134 -24.20 -8.55 9.07
N PRO A 135 -24.62 -9.14 7.94
CA PRO A 135 -24.51 -8.48 6.64
C PRO A 135 -25.29 -7.16 6.67
N ARG A 136 -24.73 -6.13 6.04
CA ARG A 136 -25.34 -4.81 5.92
C ARG A 136 -25.88 -4.58 4.52
#